data_AF-A0A011QJL0-F1
#
_entry.id   AF-A0A011QJL0-F1
#
_cell.length_a   1.000
_cell.length_b   1.000
_cell.length_c   1.000
_cell.angle_alpha   90.00
_cell.angle_beta   90.00
_cell.angle_gamma   90.00
#
_symmetry.space_group_name_H-M   'P 1'
#
loop_
_entity.id
_entity.type
_entity.pdbx_description
1 polymer ?
#
loop_
_entity_poly.entity_id
_entity_poly.type
_entity_poly.pdbx_seq_one_letter_code
_entity_poly.pdbx_strand_id
1 'polypeptide(L)' 'MDAEWVLTTLTDAMEALEEAIGELESDPDAVDELLPQLLPAVYAKLNYAWNSRELGPEAIEKLDHDELVGFPKDLPM' A
#
# COMPACT_ATOMS: atom_id res chain seq x y z
N MET A 1 4.35 -4.88 -17.69
CA MET A 1 3.48 -4.14 -16.75
C MET A 1 2.05 -4.19 -17.24
N ASP A 2 1.18 -4.82 -16.44
CA ASP A 2 -0.26 -4.90 -16.66
C ASP A 2 -0.92 -3.62 -16.12
N ALA A 3 -1.52 -2.82 -17.00
CA ALA A 3 -2.09 -1.54 -16.62
C ALA A 3 -3.35 -1.67 -15.74
N GLU A 4 -4.17 -2.70 -15.96
CA GLU A 4 -5.36 -2.95 -15.15
C GLU A 4 -4.93 -3.32 -13.74
N TRP A 5 -3.95 -4.22 -13.60
CA TRP A 5 -3.41 -4.60 -12.31
C TRP A 5 -2.82 -3.43 -11.52
N VAL A 6 -2.03 -2.59 -12.19
CA VAL A 6 -1.45 -1.39 -11.56
C VAL A 6 -2.56 -0.44 -11.10
N LEU A 7 -3.60 -0.22 -11.92
CA LEU A 7 -4.72 0.61 -11.53
C LEU A 7 -5.50 0.01 -10.35
N THR A 8 -5.78 -1.29 -10.37
CA THR A 8 -6.47 -1.97 -9.26
C THR A 8 -5.72 -1.84 -7.94
N THR A 9 -4.40 -2.09 -7.96
CA THR A 9 -3.58 -2.03 -6.74
C THR A 9 -3.35 -0.61 -6.24
N LEU A 10 -3.27 0.38 -7.13
CA LEU A 10 -3.21 1.79 -6.75
C LEU A 10 -4.56 2.31 -6.22
N THR A 11 -5.69 1.83 -6.77
CA THR A 11 -7.02 2.15 -6.22
C THR A 11 -7.15 1.60 -4.80
N ASP A 12 -6.69 0.39 -4.53
CA ASP A 12 -6.68 -0.17 -3.17
C ASP A 12 -5.82 0.67 -2.20
N ALA A 13 -4.66 1.14 -2.64
CA ALA A 13 -3.82 2.05 -1.87
C ALA A 13 -4.49 3.43 -1.62
N MET A 14 -5.22 3.94 -2.62
CA MET A 14 -5.99 5.19 -2.52
C MET A 14 -7.13 5.05 -1.50
N GLU A 15 -7.92 3.97 -1.57
CA GLU A 15 -9.02 3.70 -0.63
C GLU A 15 -8.52 3.63 0.82
N ALA A 16 -7.38 2.96 1.06
CA ALA A 16 -6.77 2.91 2.39
C ALA A 16 -6.28 4.27 2.89
N LEU A 17 -5.79 5.13 1.99
CA LEU A 17 -5.40 6.50 2.34
C LEU A 17 -6.63 7.36 2.65
N GLU A 18 -7.71 7.22 1.89
CA GLU A 18 -8.98 7.91 2.15
C GLU A 18 -9.57 7.51 3.51
N GLU A 19 -9.53 6.22 3.85
CA GLU A 19 -9.94 5.72 5.17
C GLU A 19 -9.08 6.32 6.29
N ALA A 20 -7.75 6.29 6.14
CA ALA A 20 -6.84 6.87 7.12
C ALA A 20 -7.06 8.37 7.32
N ILE A 21 -7.32 9.11 6.24
CA ILE A 21 -7.67 10.54 6.31
C ILE A 21 -8.98 10.72 7.07
N GLY A 22 -10.01 9.93 6.75
CA GLY A 22 -11.31 10.01 7.43
C GLY A 22 -11.22 9.77 8.94
N GLU A 23 -10.39 8.82 9.38
CA GLU A 23 -10.16 8.58 10.80
C GLU A 23 -9.46 9.77 11.49
N LEU A 24 -8.41 10.31 10.87
CA LEU A 24 -7.67 11.46 11.40
C LEU A 24 -8.51 12.75 11.42
N GLU A 25 -9.41 12.92 10.44
CA GLU A 25 -10.37 14.03 10.43
C GLU A 25 -11.43 13.91 11.53
N SER A 26 -11.78 12.68 11.92
CA SER A 26 -12.77 12.41 12.97
C SER A 26 -12.23 12.70 14.39
N ASP A 27 -10.92 12.56 14.61
CA ASP A 27 -10.24 12.90 15.86
C ASP A 27 -8.85 13.51 15.61
N PRO A 28 -8.78 14.83 15.31
CA PRO A 28 -7.52 15.52 15.02
C PRO A 28 -6.55 15.57 16.20
N ASP A 29 -7.02 15.43 17.43
CA ASP A 29 -6.17 15.46 18.63
C ASP A 29 -5.44 14.13 18.85
N ALA A 30 -5.94 13.04 18.25
CA ALA A 30 -5.36 11.69 18.32
C ALA A 30 -4.35 11.40 17.19
N VAL A 31 -3.98 12.38 16.36
CA VAL A 31 -3.11 12.19 15.18
C VAL A 31 -1.79 11.49 15.53
N ASP A 32 -1.12 11.86 16.62
CA ASP A 32 0.15 11.25 17.03
C ASP A 32 0.00 9.76 17.39
N GLU A 33 -1.18 9.34 17.85
CA GLU A 33 -1.51 7.96 18.17
C GLU A 33 -2.01 7.18 16.95
N LEU A 34 -2.89 7.78 16.14
CA LEU A 34 -3.55 7.12 15.01
C LEU A 34 -2.64 7.02 13.78
N LEU A 35 -1.85 8.04 13.48
CA LEU A 35 -1.01 8.07 12.28
C LEU A 35 -0.05 6.87 12.19
N PRO A 36 0.69 6.48 13.25
CA PRO A 36 1.55 5.30 13.22
C PRO A 36 0.80 3.96 13.08
N GLN A 37 -0.50 3.93 13.41
CA GLN A 37 -1.35 2.73 13.29
C GLN A 37 -1.93 2.59 11.88
N LEU A 38 -2.29 3.72 11.25
CA LEU A 38 -2.98 3.76 9.96
C LEU A 38 -2.02 3.70 8.76
N LEU A 39 -0.93 4.46 8.80
CA LEU A 39 0.00 4.57 7.68
C LEU A 39 0.70 3.27 7.26
N PRO A 40 1.00 2.30 8.16
CA PRO A 40 1.56 1.02 7.75
C PRO A 40 0.71 0.28 6.71
N ALA A 41 -0.63 0.37 6.78
CA ALA A 41 -1.52 -0.26 5.82
C ALA A 41 -1.42 0.41 4.43
N VAL A 42 -1.34 1.74 4.38
CA VAL A 42 -1.14 2.50 3.15
C VAL A 42 0.20 2.15 2.51
N TYR A 43 1.28 2.11 3.30
CA TYR A 43 2.60 1.73 2.81
C TYR A 43 2.61 0.30 2.27
N ALA A 44 2.00 -0.65 2.99
CA ALA A 44 1.89 -2.04 2.54
C ALA A 44 1.23 -2.14 1.15
N LYS A 45 0.16 -1.38 0.90
CA LYS A 45 -0.55 -1.38 -0.39
C LYS A 45 0.23 -0.68 -1.50
N LEU A 46 0.90 0.44 -1.21
CA LEU A 46 1.80 1.09 -2.18
C LEU A 46 2.98 0.18 -2.56
N ASN A 47 3.56 -0.49 -1.57
CA ASN A 47 4.61 -1.48 -1.77
C ASN A 47 4.10 -2.66 -2.60
N TYR A 48 2.90 -3.15 -2.30
CA TYR A 48 2.25 -4.22 -3.06
C TYR A 48 2.09 -3.85 -4.53
N ALA A 49 1.57 -2.65 -4.82
CA ALA A 49 1.43 -2.15 -6.19
C ALA A 49 2.78 -2.09 -6.91
N TRP A 50 3.82 -1.61 -6.24
CA TRP A 50 5.16 -1.53 -6.81
C TRP A 50 5.79 -2.91 -7.03
N ASN A 51 5.81 -3.77 -6.01
CA ASN A 51 6.51 -5.05 -6.03
C ASN A 51 5.84 -6.07 -6.98
N SER A 52 4.53 -5.95 -7.20
CA SER A 52 3.78 -6.82 -8.13
C SER A 52 3.74 -6.31 -9.58
N ARG A 53 4.12 -5.05 -9.86
CA ARG A 53 3.89 -4.36 -11.15
C ARG A 53 4.37 -5.09 -12.42
N GLU A 54 5.47 -5.84 -12.31
CA GLU A 54 6.07 -6.55 -13.45
C GLU A 54 5.39 -7.90 -13.70
N LEU A 55 4.97 -8.59 -12.63
CA LEU A 55 4.33 -9.91 -12.67
C LEU A 55 2.80 -9.83 -12.79
N GLY A 56 2.20 -8.69 -12.44
CA GLY A 56 0.76 -8.54 -12.40
C GLY A 56 0.11 -9.51 -11.40
N PRO A 57 -1.05 -10.10 -11.73
CA PRO A 57 -1.73 -11.07 -10.86
C PRO A 57 -0.88 -12.29 -10.48
N GLU A 58 0.07 -12.69 -11.33
CA GLU A 58 0.95 -13.84 -11.06
C GLU A 58 1.88 -13.60 -9.86
N ALA A 59 2.04 -12.35 -9.42
CA ALA A 59 2.82 -12.00 -8.24
C ALA A 59 2.32 -12.71 -6.98
N ILE A 60 1.00 -12.93 -6.86
CA ILE A 60 0.37 -13.59 -5.71
C ILE A 60 0.88 -15.02 -5.52
N GLU A 61 1.19 -15.71 -6.62
CA GLU A 61 1.65 -17.10 -6.59
C GLU A 61 3.17 -17.23 -6.54
N LYS A 62 3.89 -16.18 -6.96
CA LYS A 62 5.33 -16.20 -7.21
C LYS A 62 6.18 -15.49 -6.17
N LEU A 63 5.59 -14.57 -5.40
CA LEU A 63 6.27 -13.79 -4.39
C LEU A 63 5.69 -14.11 -3.01
N ASP A 64 6.56 -14.10 -1.99
CA ASP A 64 6.11 -14.21 -0.61
C ASP A 64 5.32 -12.95 -0.20
N HIS A 65 4.40 -13.09 0.76
CA HIS A 65 3.59 -11.97 1.23
C HIS A 65 4.46 -10.80 1.74
N ASP A 66 5.51 -11.12 2.51
CA ASP A 66 6.44 -10.11 3.02
C ASP A 66 7.21 -9.39 1.91
N GLU A 67 7.47 -10.05 0.78
CA GLU A 67 8.07 -9.42 -0.39
C GLU A 67 7.10 -8.53 -1.15
N LEU A 68 5.80 -8.85 -1.11
CA LEU A 68 4.77 -8.02 -1.71
C LEU A 68 4.59 -6.73 -0.93
N VAL A 69 4.44 -6.81 0.40
CA VAL A 69 4.10 -5.63 1.23
C VAL A 69 5.32 -4.90 1.80
N GLY A 70 6.51 -5.50 1.73
CA GLY A 70 7.75 -4.93 2.22
C GLY A 70 8.27 -3.77 1.36
N PHE A 71 9.15 -2.95 1.94
CA PHE A 71 9.74 -1.81 1.23
C PHE A 71 10.43 -2.27 -0.07
N PRO A 72 10.20 -1.60 -1.21
CA PRO A 72 10.80 -1.99 -2.48
C PRO A 72 12.33 -2.06 -2.46
N LYS A 73 12.87 -3.20 -2.90
CA LYS A 73 14.32 -3.47 -2.89
C LYS A 73 15.09 -2.67 -3.94
N ASP A 74 14.39 -2.14 -4.95
CA ASP A 74 14.93 -1.45 -6.11
C ASP A 74 14.74 0.08 -6.07
N LEU A 75 14.10 0.61 -5.03
CA LEU A 75 14.06 2.06 -4.80
C LEU A 75 15.37 2.54 -4.15
N PRO A 76 15.89 3.71 -4.57
CA PRO A 76 17.07 4.31 -3.95
C PRO A 76 16.77 4.72 -2.50
N MET A 77 17.71 4.42 -1.59
CA MET A 77 17.71 4.90 -0.20
C MET A 77 18.53 6.18 -0.03
#